data_AF-A0A535LU01-F1
#
_entry.id   AF-A0A535LU01-F1
#
_cell.length_a   1.000
_cell.length_b   1.000
_cell.length_c   1.000
_cell.angle_alpha   90.00
_cell.angle_beta   90.00
_cell.angle_gamma   90.00
#
_symmetry.space_group_name_H-M   'P 1'
#
loop_
_entity.id
_entity.type
_entity.pdbx_description
1 polymer ?
#
loop_
_entity_poly.entity_id
_entity_poly.type
_entity_poly.pdbx_seq_one_letter_code
_entity_poly.pdbx_strand_id
1 'polypeptide(L)' 'EYATMATNVLALAPRKCLMLEGNPITKRLLEDAGCEVMTYRGNEISLKAEGGPTCLTRPIWREY' A
#
# COMPACT_ATOMS: atom_id res chain seq x y z
N GLU A 1 -11.55 5.64 -2.44
CA GLU A 1 -11.23 4.29 -2.96
C GLU A 1 -11.19 3.25 -1.82
N TYR A 2 -12.19 3.25 -0.93
CA TYR A 2 -12.14 2.38 0.27
C TYR A 2 -12.35 0.89 -0.08
N ALA A 3 -13.33 0.58 -0.93
CA ALA A 3 -13.67 -0.79 -1.33
C ALA A 3 -12.53 -1.53 -2.06
N THR A 4 -11.55 -0.81 -2.58
CA THR A 4 -10.36 -1.34 -3.28
C THR A 4 -9.12 -1.35 -2.39
N MET A 5 -9.33 -1.30 -1.06
CA MET A 5 -8.29 -1.35 -0.03
C MET A 5 -7.25 -0.22 -0.10
N ALA A 6 -7.63 0.97 -0.56
CA ALA A 6 -6.68 2.08 -0.71
C ALA A 6 -5.99 2.50 0.59
N THR A 7 -6.62 2.27 1.75
CA THR A 7 -6.04 2.59 3.07
C THR A 7 -5.00 1.56 3.53
N ASN A 8 -4.90 0.41 2.85
CA ASN A 8 -3.94 -0.63 3.18
C ASN A 8 -2.59 -0.33 2.50
N VAL A 9 -1.82 0.55 3.14
CA VAL A 9 -0.54 1.06 2.63
C VAL A 9 0.58 0.64 3.59
N LEU A 10 1.53 -0.15 3.09
CA LEU A 10 2.66 -0.62 3.88
C LEU A 10 3.81 0.39 3.82
N ALA A 11 4.14 1.00 4.96
CA ALA A 11 5.33 1.82 5.09
C ALA A 11 6.59 0.94 5.16
N LEU A 12 7.50 1.16 4.22
CA LEU A 12 8.78 0.45 4.10
C LEU A 12 9.92 1.25 4.76
N ALA A 13 9.90 2.57 4.61
CA ALA A 13 10.79 3.53 5.25
C ALA A 13 10.06 4.87 5.40
N PRO A 14 10.63 5.88 6.10
CA PRO A 14 10.06 7.23 6.09
C PRO A 14 9.81 7.70 4.64
N ARG A 15 8.56 8.09 4.35
CA ARG A 15 8.12 8.54 3.01
C ARG A 15 8.28 7.50 1.88
N LYS A 16 8.45 6.21 2.18
CA LYS A 16 8.44 5.15 1.16
C LYS A 16 7.39 4.11 1.51
N CYS A 17 6.48 3.84 0.57
CA CYS A 17 5.39 2.90 0.82
C CYS A 17 5.06 2.01 -0.38
N LEU A 18 4.41 0.88 -0.07
CA LEU A 18 3.84 -0.06 -1.02
C LEU A 18 2.32 -0.09 -0.85
N MET A 19 1.57 0.04 -1.94
CA MET A 19 0.12 -0.06 -1.95
C MET A 19 -0.40 -0.91 -3.12
N LEU A 20 -1.68 -1.26 -3.11
CA LEU A 20 -2.30 -1.97 -4.22
C LEU A 20 -2.50 -1.04 -5.43
N GLU A 21 -2.23 -1.55 -6.64
CA GLU A 21 -2.61 -0.88 -7.89
C GLU A 21 -4.12 -0.64 -7.98
N GLY A 22 -4.53 0.36 -8.79
CA GLY A 22 -5.95 0.67 -9.00
C GLY A 22 -6.55 1.67 -8.00
N ASN A 23 -5.73 2.30 -7.17
CA ASN A 23 -6.12 3.36 -6.23
C ASN A 23 -5.47 4.72 -6.58
N PRO A 24 -5.77 5.32 -7.74
CA PRO A 24 -5.11 6.53 -8.24
C PRO A 24 -5.27 7.77 -7.34
N ILE A 25 -6.42 7.95 -6.67
CA ILE A 25 -6.62 9.12 -5.79
C ILE A 25 -5.71 9.00 -4.57
N THR A 26 -5.68 7.85 -3.91
CA THR A 26 -4.82 7.65 -2.74
C THR A 26 -3.35 7.69 -3.12
N LYS A 27 -2.95 7.08 -4.25
CA LYS A 27 -1.58 7.17 -4.76
C LYS A 27 -1.16 8.63 -4.94
N ARG A 28 -1.97 9.43 -5.65
CA ARG A 28 -1.68 10.85 -5.88
C ARG A 28 -1.57 11.64 -4.58
N LEU A 29 -2.48 11.45 -3.63
CA LEU A 29 -2.42 12.15 -2.34
C LEU A 29 -1.16 11.81 -1.54
N LEU A 30 -0.67 10.56 -1.62
CA LEU A 30 0.58 10.15 -1.00
C LEU A 30 1.79 10.78 -1.70
N GLU A 31 1.80 10.80 -3.03
CA GLU A 31 2.84 11.44 -3.84
C GLU A 31 2.89 12.96 -3.59
N ASP A 32 1.74 13.64 -3.57
CA ASP A 32 1.60 15.07 -3.27
C ASP A 32 2.07 15.39 -1.83
N ALA A 33 1.93 14.44 -0.90
CA ALA A 33 2.46 14.55 0.44
C ALA A 33 3.98 14.28 0.54
N GLY A 34 4.65 13.95 -0.57
CA GLY A 34 6.10 13.72 -0.65
C GLY A 34 6.52 12.26 -0.40
N CYS A 35 5.63 11.30 -0.61
CA CYS A 35 5.98 9.88 -0.51
C CYS A 35 6.39 9.29 -1.88
N GLU A 36 7.42 8.44 -1.87
CA GLU A 36 7.70 7.49 -2.94
C GLU A 36 6.72 6.31 -2.82
N VAL A 37 5.87 6.13 -3.84
CA VAL A 37 4.80 5.12 -3.84
C VAL A 37 5.10 4.01 -4.85
N MET A 38 5.38 2.82 -4.34
CA MET A 38 5.42 1.59 -5.14
C MET A 38 4.06 0.91 -5.13
N THR A 39 3.75 0.19 -6.21
CA THR A 39 2.49 -0.55 -6.35
C THR A 39 2.71 -2.00 -6.77
N TYR A 40 1.76 -2.86 -6.44
CA TYR A 40 1.72 -4.23 -6.96
C TYR A 40 0.31 -4.63 -7.42
N ARG A 41 0.27 -5.60 -8.35
CA ARG A 41 -0.97 -6.24 -8.82
C ARG A 41 -1.46 -7.27 -7.80
N GLY A 42 -2.61 -7.02 -7.18
CA GLY A 42 -3.18 -7.93 -6.17
C GLY A 42 -4.58 -8.44 -6.50
N ASN A 43 -4.93 -8.59 -7.79
CA ASN A 43 -6.23 -9.13 -8.21
C ASN A 43 -6.56 -10.46 -7.53
N GLU A 44 -5.57 -11.36 -7.45
CA GLU A 44 -5.76 -12.72 -6.92
C GLU A 44 -5.51 -12.82 -5.42
N ILE A 45 -4.44 -12.18 -4.93
CA ILE A 45 -3.98 -12.32 -3.54
C ILE A 45 -4.60 -11.32 -2.57
N SER A 46 -5.18 -10.24 -3.08
CA SER A 46 -5.69 -9.14 -2.26
C SER A 46 -7.17 -8.89 -2.49
N LEU A 47 -7.62 -8.59 -3.72
CA LEU A 47 -9.01 -8.20 -3.97
C LEU A 47 -10.02 -9.33 -3.68
N LYS A 48 -9.64 -10.60 -3.88
CA LYS A 48 -10.49 -11.76 -3.58
C LYS A 48 -10.53 -12.14 -2.10
N ALA A 49 -9.49 -11.80 -1.34
CA ALA A 49 -9.29 -12.24 0.04
C ALA A 49 -9.29 -11.08 1.05
N GLU A 50 -9.57 -9.86 0.58
CA GLU A 50 -9.64 -8.62 1.37
C GLU A 50 -8.38 -8.32 2.21
N GLY A 51 -7.20 -8.69 1.69
CA GLY A 51 -5.91 -8.51 2.36
C GLY A 51 -4.92 -7.69 1.54
N GLY A 52 -4.62 -6.46 1.97
CA GLY A 52 -3.60 -5.61 1.34
C GLY A 52 -2.17 -5.85 1.90
N PRO A 53 -1.18 -5.07 1.45
CA PRO A 53 0.24 -5.31 1.77
C PRO A 53 0.55 -5.28 3.27
N THR A 54 -0.18 -4.53 4.10
CA THR A 54 0.01 -4.56 5.57
C THR A 54 -0.51 -5.85 6.20
N CYS A 55 -1.61 -6.40 5.68
CA CYS A 55 -2.19 -7.66 6.15
C CYS A 55 -1.33 -8.87 5.76
N LEU A 56 -0.66 -8.78 4.59
CA LEU A 56 0.18 -9.84 4.03
C LEU A 56 1.60 -9.86 4.60
N THR A 57 1.97 -8.91 5.46
CA THR A 57 3.33 -8.76 5.96
C THR A 57 3.36 -8.69 7.48
N ARG A 58 4.43 -9.24 8.07
CA ARG A 58 4.71 -9.16 9.50
C ARG A 58 6.14 -8.65 9.70
N PRO A 59 6.34 -7.36 9.99
CA PRO A 59 7.68 -6.83 10.23
C PRO A 59 8.34 -7.51 11.42
N ILE A 60 9.58 -7.96 11.26
CA ILE A 60 10.37 -8.59 12.34
C ILE A 60 11.35 -7.59 12.95
N TRP A 61 11.93 -6.72 12.11
CA TRP A 61 12.86 -5.67 12.49
C TRP A 61 12.66 -4.44 11.60
N ARG A 62 12.93 -3.25 12.15
CA ARG A 62 12.82 -1.96 11.48
C ARG A 62 13.96 -1.06 11.99
N GLU A 63 14.78 -0.52 11.10
CA GLU A 63 15.80 0.50 11.40
C GLU A 63 15.30 1.85 10.86
N TYR A 64 15.26 2.88 11.71
CA TYR A 64 14.87 4.24 11.33
C TYR A 64 15.82 5.25 11.91
#